data_AF-A0A848KJ22-F1
#
_entry.id   AF-A0A848KJ22-F1
#
_cell.length_a   1.000
_cell.length_b   1.000
_cell.length_c   1.000
_cell.angle_alpha   90.00
_cell.angle_beta   90.00
_cell.angle_gamma   90.00
#
_symmetry.space_group_name_H-M   'P 1'
#
loop_
_entity.id
_entity.type
_entity.pdbx_description
1 polymer ?
#
loop_
_entity_poly.entity_id
_entity_poly.type
_entity_poly.pdbx_seq_one_letter_code
_entity_poly.pdbx_strand_id
1 'polypeptide(L)'
;MAEPDPEALVAFRELAGEARAGSLSVALNPTEFSALDAACVAFKDAIRGVQVTMQQAGRAGAQWGLGEDNGRLSSAIDLVAKYRELATGDSNSMHAVLEEHYKVAQEMQTLFQVIRDDYIRTDEEFAAKWREMNTEIESGPR
;
A
#
# COMPACT_ATOMS: atom_id res chain seq x y z
N MET A 1 -4.10 -15.36 -4.35
CA MET A 1 -4.10 -14.16 -3.47
C MET A 1 -3.28 -14.56 -2.26
N ALA A 2 -2.07 -14.03 -2.10
CA ALA A 2 -1.30 -14.27 -0.88
C ALA A 2 -2.03 -13.56 0.26
N GLU A 3 -2.33 -14.28 1.33
CA GLU A 3 -2.92 -13.69 2.53
C GLU A 3 -1.88 -12.72 3.11
N PRO A 4 -2.26 -11.48 3.48
CA PRO A 4 -1.31 -10.56 4.10
C PRO A 4 -0.77 -11.18 5.37
N ASP A 5 0.54 -11.09 5.58
CA ASP A 5 1.19 -11.55 6.79
C ASP A 5 0.56 -10.82 8.00
N PRO A 6 -0.06 -11.55 8.95
CA PRO A 6 -0.67 -10.94 10.12
C PRO A 6 0.31 -10.14 10.98
N GLU A 7 1.60 -10.48 10.98
CA GLU A 7 2.62 -9.72 11.72
C GLU A 7 2.80 -8.31 11.14
N ALA A 8 2.78 -8.19 9.81
CA ALA A 8 2.94 -6.90 9.14
C ALA A 8 1.78 -5.92 9.44
N LEU A 9 0.55 -6.44 9.57
CA LEU A 9 -0.63 -5.66 9.97
C LEU A 9 -0.59 -5.23 11.45
N VAL A 10 0.11 -5.96 12.30
CA VAL A 10 0.35 -5.57 13.69
C VAL A 10 1.38 -4.44 13.74
N ALA A 11 2.54 -4.63 13.09
CA ALA A 11 3.61 -3.63 13.04
C ALA A 11 3.12 -2.26 12.54
N PHE A 12 2.32 -2.25 11.46
CA PHE A 12 1.79 -1.00 10.92
C PHE A 12 0.83 -0.28 11.89
N ARG A 13 0.02 -1.03 12.65
CA ARG A 13 -0.89 -0.45 13.65
C ARG A 13 -0.14 0.21 14.80
N GLU A 14 0.95 -0.39 15.24
CA GLU A 14 1.78 0.14 16.33
C GLU A 14 2.44 1.45 15.89
N LEU A 15 3.08 1.47 14.71
CA LEU A 15 3.67 2.68 14.14
C LEU A 15 2.63 3.80 13.94
N ALA A 16 1.42 3.47 13.48
CA ALA A 16 0.34 4.44 13.37
C ALA A 16 -0.10 5.01 14.74
N GLY A 17 -0.03 4.20 15.80
CA GLY A 17 -0.27 4.63 17.18
C GLY A 17 0.78 5.61 17.66
N GLU A 18 2.07 5.31 17.45
CA GLU A 18 3.19 6.17 17.82
C GLU A 18 3.18 7.50 17.05
N ALA A 19 2.87 7.46 15.76
CA ALA A 19 2.69 8.64 14.93
C ALA A 19 1.60 9.57 15.48
N ARG A 20 0.44 9.03 15.89
CA ARG A 20 -0.63 9.82 16.49
C ARG A 20 -0.25 10.40 17.85
N ALA A 21 0.60 9.73 18.60
CA ALA A 21 1.13 10.21 19.87
C ALA A 21 2.24 11.28 19.70
N GLY A 22 2.66 11.56 18.47
CA GLY A 22 3.77 12.48 18.19
C GLY A 22 5.14 11.92 18.62
N SER A 23 5.21 10.61 18.87
CA SER A 23 6.40 9.91 19.37
C SER A 23 6.96 8.92 18.36
N LEU A 24 6.61 9.06 17.07
CA LEU A 24 7.06 8.13 16.04
C LEU A 24 8.59 8.07 16.03
N SER A 25 9.12 6.93 16.44
CA SER A 25 10.52 6.60 16.31
C SER A 25 10.59 5.33 15.49
N VAL A 26 10.92 5.46 14.21
CA VAL A 26 11.02 4.29 13.31
C VAL A 26 12.34 3.58 13.56
N ALA A 27 12.42 2.83 14.66
CA ALA A 27 13.53 1.93 14.96
C ALA A 27 13.11 0.49 14.62
N LEU A 28 13.07 0.20 13.32
CA LEU A 28 12.67 -1.12 12.82
C LEU A 28 13.90 -1.96 12.48
N ASN A 29 13.80 -3.25 12.74
CA ASN A 29 14.78 -4.23 12.27
C ASN A 29 14.52 -4.62 10.80
N PRO A 30 15.47 -5.28 10.11
CA PRO A 30 15.32 -5.63 8.70
C PRO A 30 14.08 -6.48 8.38
N THR A 31 13.70 -7.39 9.28
CA THR A 31 12.51 -8.25 9.11
C THR A 31 11.23 -7.40 9.12
N GLU A 32 11.14 -6.44 10.03
CA GLU A 32 10.00 -5.53 10.13
C GLU A 32 9.87 -4.62 8.90
N PHE A 33 10.99 -4.09 8.38
CA PHE A 33 10.97 -3.34 7.12
C PHE A 33 10.48 -4.19 5.94
N SER A 34 10.95 -5.44 5.85
CA SER A 34 10.51 -6.38 4.81
C SER A 34 9.02 -6.70 4.94
N ALA A 35 8.53 -6.88 6.16
CA ALA A 35 7.12 -7.17 6.44
C ALA A 35 6.22 -5.98 6.05
N LEU A 36 6.62 -4.75 6.39
CA LEU A 36 5.89 -3.54 6.01
C LEU A 36 5.83 -3.34 4.51
N ASP A 37 6.96 -3.51 3.80
CA ASP A 37 6.99 -3.41 2.34
C ASP A 37 6.05 -4.44 1.70
N ALA A 38 6.09 -5.69 2.18
CA ALA A 38 5.19 -6.75 1.74
C ALA A 38 3.70 -6.42 2.00
N ALA A 39 3.37 -5.84 3.15
CA ALA A 39 2.00 -5.41 3.46
C ALA A 39 1.53 -4.27 2.53
N CYS A 40 2.39 -3.28 2.24
CA CYS A 40 2.07 -2.23 1.28
C CYS A 40 1.82 -2.81 -0.12
N VAL A 41 2.62 -3.79 -0.56
CA VAL A 41 2.41 -4.49 -1.85
C VAL A 41 1.08 -5.24 -1.84
N ALA A 42 0.82 -6.06 -0.82
CA ALA A 42 -0.41 -6.85 -0.72
C ALA A 42 -1.67 -5.95 -0.71
N PHE A 43 -1.63 -4.83 0.01
CA PHE A 43 -2.75 -3.88 0.05
C PHE A 43 -3.00 -3.22 -1.31
N LYS A 44 -1.94 -2.77 -1.99
CA LYS A 44 -2.02 -2.20 -3.34
C LYS A 44 -2.55 -3.21 -4.36
N ASP A 45 -2.13 -4.46 -4.27
CA ASP A 45 -2.62 -5.53 -5.15
C ASP A 45 -4.10 -5.84 -4.89
N ALA A 46 -4.53 -5.85 -3.62
CA ALA A 46 -5.94 -5.99 -3.27
C ALA A 46 -6.79 -4.86 -3.86
N ILE A 47 -6.31 -3.61 -3.77
CA ILE A 47 -6.94 -2.45 -4.40
C ILE A 47 -7.11 -2.68 -5.92
N ARG A 48 -6.02 -3.05 -6.62
CA ARG A 48 -6.06 -3.29 -8.06
C ARG A 48 -7.02 -4.42 -8.42
N GLY A 49 -7.06 -5.49 -7.62
CA GLY A 49 -8.01 -6.59 -7.80
C GLY A 49 -9.48 -6.14 -7.71
N VAL A 50 -9.81 -5.29 -6.73
CA VAL A 50 -11.16 -4.72 -6.60
C VAL A 50 -11.48 -3.79 -7.77
N GLN A 51 -10.55 -2.91 -8.15
CA GLN A 51 -10.74 -2.01 -9.30
C GLN A 51 -11.02 -2.79 -10.60
N VAL A 52 -10.27 -3.85 -10.87
CA VAL A 52 -10.49 -4.73 -12.04
C VAL A 52 -11.87 -5.39 -11.97
N THR A 53 -12.24 -5.92 -10.81
CA THR A 53 -13.56 -6.57 -10.61
C THR A 53 -14.69 -5.58 -10.83
N MET A 54 -14.58 -4.35 -10.31
CA MET A 54 -15.59 -3.30 -10.51
C MET A 54 -15.65 -2.82 -11.95
N GLN A 55 -14.51 -2.66 -12.64
CA GLN A 55 -14.51 -2.35 -14.07
C GLN A 55 -15.18 -3.45 -14.89
N GLN A 56 -14.92 -4.72 -14.56
CA GLN A 56 -15.58 -5.85 -15.22
C GLN A 56 -17.08 -5.84 -14.94
N ALA A 57 -17.51 -5.64 -13.70
CA ALA A 57 -18.93 -5.54 -13.35
C ALA A 57 -19.62 -4.38 -14.08
N GLY A 58 -19.01 -3.19 -14.05
CA GLY A 58 -19.50 -1.99 -14.75
C GLY A 58 -19.63 -2.19 -16.27
N ARG A 59 -18.71 -2.96 -16.87
CA ARG A 59 -18.68 -3.26 -18.31
C ARG A 59 -19.36 -4.59 -18.69
N ALA A 60 -19.84 -5.38 -17.72
CA ALA A 60 -20.37 -6.71 -17.96
C ALA A 60 -21.65 -6.61 -18.81
N GLY A 61 -21.51 -6.87 -20.11
CA GLY A 61 -22.59 -7.05 -21.07
C GLY A 61 -23.42 -5.80 -21.39
N ALA A 62 -24.20 -5.89 -22.47
CA ALA A 62 -25.25 -4.91 -22.76
C ALA A 62 -26.29 -4.82 -21.61
N GLN A 63 -26.45 -5.92 -20.85
CA GLN A 63 -27.44 -6.10 -19.79
C GLN A 63 -26.90 -7.02 -18.67
N TRP A 64 -27.26 -6.69 -17.44
CA TRP A 64 -27.09 -7.43 -16.19
C TRP A 64 -28.27 -8.37 -15.89
N GLY A 65 -29.40 -8.22 -16.58
CA GLY A 65 -30.58 -9.09 -16.43
C GLY A 65 -31.41 -8.80 -15.18
N LEU A 66 -31.40 -7.54 -14.71
CA LEU A 66 -32.18 -7.05 -13.58
C LEU A 66 -33.53 -6.43 -14.01
N GLY A 67 -33.86 -6.51 -15.30
CA GLY A 67 -35.08 -5.96 -15.90
C GLY A 67 -34.89 -4.60 -16.57
N GLU A 68 -33.64 -4.16 -16.77
CA GLU A 68 -33.28 -2.93 -17.46
C GLU A 68 -33.58 -2.93 -18.97
N ASP A 69 -33.92 -4.10 -19.54
CA ASP A 69 -34.44 -4.25 -20.89
C ASP A 69 -35.96 -3.99 -20.98
N ASN A 70 -36.65 -3.99 -19.84
CA ASN A 70 -38.07 -3.72 -19.75
C ASN A 70 -38.33 -2.24 -19.44
N GLY A 71 -38.72 -1.48 -20.46
CA GLY A 71 -39.04 -0.04 -20.32
C GLY A 71 -40.18 0.29 -19.34
N ARG A 72 -40.93 -0.70 -18.83
CA ARG A 72 -41.92 -0.50 -17.76
C ARG A 72 -41.31 -0.54 -16.36
N LEU A 73 -40.09 -1.06 -16.20
CA LEU A 73 -39.35 -1.17 -14.95
C LEU A 73 -38.32 -0.04 -14.85
N SER A 74 -38.79 1.21 -14.78
CA SER A 74 -37.91 2.39 -14.73
C SER A 74 -36.92 2.33 -13.56
N SER A 75 -37.34 1.80 -12.41
CA SER A 75 -36.46 1.62 -11.24
C SER A 75 -35.30 0.66 -11.49
N ALA A 76 -35.48 -0.38 -12.33
CA ALA A 76 -34.41 -1.30 -12.69
C ALA A 76 -33.37 -0.62 -13.58
N ILE A 77 -33.83 0.18 -14.55
CA ILE A 77 -32.98 0.97 -15.44
C ILE A 77 -32.15 1.98 -14.63
N ASP A 78 -32.80 2.75 -13.75
CA ASP A 78 -32.14 3.77 -12.91
C ASP A 78 -31.11 3.14 -11.96
N LEU A 79 -31.44 1.98 -11.38
CA LEU A 79 -30.55 1.26 -10.48
C LEU A 79 -29.30 0.77 -11.19
N VAL A 80 -29.46 0.11 -12.36
CA VAL A 80 -28.33 -0.37 -13.17
C VAL A 80 -27.45 0.79 -13.62
N ALA A 81 -28.04 1.90 -14.07
CA ALA A 81 -27.28 3.11 -14.44
C ALA A 81 -26.45 3.63 -13.26
N LYS A 82 -27.06 3.73 -12.08
CA LYS A 82 -26.38 4.22 -10.87
C LYS A 82 -25.26 3.30 -10.41
N TYR A 83 -25.44 1.97 -10.45
CA TYR A 83 -24.35 1.05 -10.10
C TYR A 83 -23.20 1.08 -11.10
N ARG A 84 -23.47 1.27 -12.40
CA ARG A 84 -22.43 1.47 -13.42
C ARG A 84 -21.65 2.76 -13.16
N GLU A 85 -22.34 3.84 -12.81
CA GLU A 85 -21.72 5.11 -12.42
C GLU A 85 -20.86 4.95 -11.15
N LEU A 86 -21.34 4.24 -10.13
CA LEU A 86 -20.56 3.94 -8.92
C LEU A 86 -19.32 3.08 -9.22
N ALA A 87 -19.39 2.18 -10.20
CA ALA A 87 -18.28 1.30 -10.56
C ALA A 87 -17.20 2.00 -11.40
N THR A 88 -17.60 2.80 -12.40
CA THR A 88 -16.68 3.35 -13.42
C THR A 88 -16.82 4.83 -13.71
N GLY A 89 -17.65 5.56 -12.97
CA GLY A 89 -17.84 7.00 -13.14
C GLY A 89 -16.62 7.83 -12.73
N ASP A 90 -16.83 9.14 -12.58
CA ASP A 90 -15.75 10.11 -12.42
C ASP A 90 -15.20 10.14 -10.98
N SER A 91 -15.33 11.26 -10.26
CA SER A 91 -14.60 11.52 -9.01
C SER A 91 -15.05 10.68 -7.81
N ASN A 92 -16.30 10.26 -7.76
CA ASN A 92 -16.87 9.46 -6.66
C ASN A 92 -17.11 7.99 -7.04
N SER A 93 -16.54 7.53 -8.16
CA SER A 93 -16.56 6.10 -8.44
C SER A 93 -15.65 5.37 -7.46
N MET A 94 -15.99 4.11 -7.19
CA MET A 94 -15.14 3.21 -6.42
C MET A 94 -13.74 3.13 -7.02
N HIS A 95 -13.61 3.22 -8.34
CA HIS A 95 -12.32 3.27 -8.99
C HIS A 95 -11.48 4.48 -8.56
N ALA A 96 -12.06 5.69 -8.62
CA ALA A 96 -11.36 6.92 -8.25
C ALA A 96 -10.97 6.96 -6.77
N VAL A 97 -11.88 6.57 -5.88
CA VAL A 97 -11.63 6.49 -4.43
C VAL A 97 -10.51 5.48 -4.12
N LEU A 98 -10.56 4.29 -4.72
CA LEU A 98 -9.52 3.29 -4.53
C LEU A 98 -8.17 3.73 -5.12
N GLU A 99 -8.17 4.52 -6.18
CA GLU A 99 -6.94 5.09 -6.74
C GLU A 99 -6.27 6.07 -5.76
N GLU A 100 -7.05 6.87 -5.05
CA GLU A 100 -6.53 7.75 -4.00
C GLU A 100 -5.88 6.95 -2.88
N HIS A 101 -6.55 5.89 -2.41
CA HIS A 101 -5.98 4.99 -1.41
C HIS A 101 -4.72 4.27 -1.90
N TYR A 102 -4.65 3.90 -3.18
CA TYR A 102 -3.46 3.31 -3.78
C TYR A 102 -2.26 4.27 -3.71
N LYS A 103 -2.48 5.55 -4.04
CA LYS A 103 -1.43 6.59 -3.98
C LYS A 103 -0.91 6.79 -2.57
N VAL A 104 -1.80 6.89 -1.58
CA VAL A 104 -1.39 6.98 -0.17
C VAL A 104 -0.56 5.76 0.23
N ALA A 105 -0.98 4.55 -0.10
CA ALA A 105 -0.21 3.35 0.19
C ALA A 105 1.17 3.33 -0.50
N GLN A 106 1.26 3.86 -1.72
CA GLN A 106 2.52 4.01 -2.45
C GLN A 106 3.45 5.05 -1.80
N GLU A 107 2.91 6.18 -1.35
CA GLU A 107 3.68 7.20 -0.63
C GLU A 107 4.24 6.65 0.68
N MET A 108 3.42 5.90 1.43
CA MET A 108 3.85 5.23 2.66
C MET A 108 4.95 4.20 2.40
N GLN A 109 4.81 3.38 1.35
CA GLN A 109 5.86 2.43 0.96
C GLN A 109 7.16 3.16 0.62
N THR A 110 7.08 4.25 -0.14
CA THR A 110 8.24 5.06 -0.53
C THR A 110 8.93 5.64 0.71
N LEU A 111 8.16 6.15 1.67
CA LEU A 111 8.70 6.65 2.93
C LEU A 111 9.49 5.55 3.67
N PHE A 112 8.93 4.35 3.83
CA PHE A 112 9.62 3.26 4.51
C PHE A 112 10.88 2.80 3.78
N GLN A 113 10.86 2.77 2.44
CA GLN A 113 12.04 2.46 1.63
C GLN A 113 13.16 3.48 1.83
N VAL A 114 12.82 4.78 1.83
CA VAL A 114 13.79 5.85 2.08
C VAL A 114 14.41 5.71 3.47
N ILE A 115 13.60 5.44 4.50
CA ILE A 115 14.09 5.22 5.86
C ILE A 115 15.04 4.02 5.89
N ARG A 116 14.63 2.86 5.34
CA ARG A 116 15.46 1.66 5.29
C ARG A 116 16.81 1.93 4.60
N ASP A 117 16.79 2.59 3.46
CA ASP A 117 18.01 2.86 2.69
C ASP A 117 18.96 3.79 3.45
N ASP A 118 18.44 4.72 4.25
CA ASP A 118 19.23 5.58 5.14
C ASP A 118 19.88 4.79 6.30
N TYR A 119 19.16 3.83 6.88
CA TYR A 119 19.69 2.91 7.89
C TYR A 119 20.84 2.06 7.33
N ILE A 120 20.65 1.45 6.17
CA ILE A 120 21.68 0.63 5.49
C ILE A 120 22.94 1.47 5.25
N ARG A 121 22.78 2.67 4.69
CA ARG A 121 23.91 3.57 4.43
C ARG A 121 24.66 3.94 5.72
N THR A 122 23.93 4.28 6.77
CA THR A 122 24.53 4.68 8.06
C THR A 122 25.34 3.54 8.67
N ASP A 123 24.81 2.31 8.64
CA ASP A 123 25.50 1.12 9.14
C ASP A 123 26.75 0.80 8.32
N GLU A 124 26.68 0.91 6.98
CA GLU A 124 27.83 0.71 6.09
C GLU A 124 28.93 1.74 6.33
N GLU A 125 28.57 3.02 6.47
CA GLU A 125 29.50 4.11 6.78
C GLU A 125 30.18 3.91 8.14
N PHE A 126 29.42 3.51 9.16
CA PHE A 126 29.96 3.19 10.48
C PHE A 126 30.94 2.01 10.41
N ALA A 127 30.55 0.91 9.75
CA ALA A 127 31.39 -0.27 9.59
C ALA A 127 32.67 0.03 8.78
N ALA A 128 32.62 0.96 7.81
CA ALA A 128 33.79 1.42 7.07
C ALA A 128 34.76 2.19 7.98
N LYS A 129 34.27 3.19 8.73
CA LYS A 129 35.08 3.97 9.68
C LYS A 129 35.71 3.10 10.76
N TRP A 130 34.96 2.14 11.29
CA TRP A 130 35.48 1.20 12.29
C TRP A 130 36.64 0.36 11.76
N ARG A 131 36.54 -0.14 10.52
CA ARG A 131 37.62 -0.90 9.87
C ARG A 131 38.86 -0.04 9.63
N GLU A 132 38.67 1.20 9.19
CA GLU A 132 39.77 2.16 8.98
C GLU A 132 40.52 2.40 10.29
N MET A 133 39.81 2.77 11.36
CA MET A 133 40.41 3.02 12.68
C MET A 133 41.15 1.79 13.24
N ASN A 134 40.57 0.59 13.14
CA ASN A 134 41.25 -0.62 13.63
C ASN A 134 42.50 -0.93 12.81
N THR A 135 42.47 -0.71 11.50
CA THR A 135 43.66 -0.88 10.65
C THR A 135 44.75 0.11 11.06
N GLU A 136 44.40 1.37 11.34
CA GLU A 136 45.36 2.38 11.83
C GLU A 136 45.96 2.01 13.19
N ILE A 137 45.15 1.50 14.13
CA ILE A 137 45.61 1.04 15.45
C ILE A 137 46.59 -0.14 15.31
N GLU A 138 46.29 -1.10 14.44
CA GLU A 138 47.17 -2.25 14.18
C GLU A 138 48.47 -1.86 13.45
N SER A 139 48.45 -0.74 12.71
CA SER A 139 49.58 -0.22 11.93
C SER A 139 50.47 0.78 12.70
N GLY A 140 50.05 1.24 13.88
CA GLY A 140 50.78 2.21 14.70
C GLY A 140 52.09 1.65 15.28
N PRO A 141 53.16 2.47 15.43
CA PRO A 141 54.51 1.98 15.71
C PRO A 141 54.63 1.37 17.11
N ARG A 142 55.21 0.17 17.19
CA ARG A 142 55.70 -0.43 18.44
C ARG A 142 56.94 0.30 18.96
#